data_AF-A0A8J3A090-F1
#
_entry.id   AF-A0A8J3A090-F1
#
_cell.length_a   1.000
_cell.length_b   1.000
_cell.length_c   1.000
_cell.angle_alpha   90.00
_cell.angle_beta   90.00
_cell.angle_gamma   90.00
#
_symmetry.space_group_name_H-M   'P 1'
#
loop_
_entity.id
_entity.type
_entity.pdbx_description
1 polymer ?
#
loop_
_entity_poly.entity_id
_entity_poly.type
_entity_poly.pdbx_seq_one_letter_code
_entity_poly.pdbx_strand_id
1 'polypeptide(L)'
;MNAIGTIIKKEGQLIALFQVKPHIIAQPYEAINYRAQLRRKFSQVPIILISLIEGKIHFQGDDHYIKMIEGDALDQYSWKQYTHI
;
A
#
# COMPACT_ATOMS: atom_id res chain seq x y z
N MET A 1 -10.63 2.13 -11.26
CA MET A 1 -9.32 1.44 -11.22
C MET A 1 -9.48 0.08 -10.54
N ASN A 2 -8.67 -0.91 -10.92
CA ASN A 2 -8.52 -2.16 -10.15
C ASN A 2 -7.26 -2.06 -9.30
N ALA A 3 -7.32 -2.45 -8.03
CA ALA A 3 -6.15 -2.50 -7.16
C ALA A 3 -6.11 -3.81 -6.38
N ILE A 4 -4.90 -4.34 -6.16
CA ILE A 4 -4.68 -5.46 -5.26
C ILE A 4 -4.18 -4.89 -3.95
N GLY A 5 -4.84 -5.21 -2.85
CA GLY A 5 -4.47 -4.69 -1.56
C GLY A 5 -4.97 -5.53 -0.39
N THR A 6 -4.56 -5.15 0.80
CA THR A 6 -5.00 -5.74 2.06
C THR A 6 -5.19 -4.65 3.11
N ILE A 7 -6.02 -4.92 4.11
CA ILE A 7 -6.13 -4.09 5.31
C ILE A 7 -5.68 -4.95 6.47
N ILE A 8 -4.66 -4.49 7.17
CA ILE A 8 -4.11 -5.16 8.34
C ILE A 8 -4.37 -4.33 9.60
N LYS A 9 -4.26 -4.98 10.77
CA LYS A 9 -4.28 -4.31 12.06
C LYS A 9 -2.93 -4.48 12.73
N LYS A 10 -2.24 -3.39 13.05
CA LYS A 10 -0.94 -3.36 13.73
C LYS A 10 -1.02 -2.40 14.91
N GLU A 11 -0.65 -2.87 16.10
CA GLU A 11 -0.63 -2.06 17.33
C GLU A 11 -1.93 -1.26 17.58
N GLY A 12 -3.08 -1.85 17.24
CA GLY A 12 -4.38 -1.19 17.40
C GLY A 12 -4.81 -0.30 16.23
N GLN A 13 -3.94 -0.03 15.26
CA GLN A 13 -4.22 0.81 14.09
C GLN A 13 -4.51 -0.03 12.84
N LEU A 14 -5.43 0.44 12.00
CA LEU A 14 -5.68 -0.15 10.68
C LEU A 14 -4.75 0.48 9.65
N ILE A 15 -4.14 -0.34 8.80
CA ILE A 15 -3.25 0.11 7.72
C ILE A 15 -3.67 -0.59 6.44
N ALA A 16 -3.83 0.16 5.35
CA ALA A 16 -4.14 -0.38 4.04
C ALA A 16 -2.86 -0.45 3.19
N LEU A 17 -2.56 -1.63 2.67
CA LEU A 17 -1.42 -1.86 1.78
C LEU A 17 -1.93 -2.15 0.39
N PHE A 18 -1.33 -1.54 -0.63
CA PHE A 18 -1.69 -1.79 -2.04
C PHE A 18 -0.46 -2.11 -2.87
N GLN A 19 -0.55 -3.20 -3.63
CA GLN A 19 0.43 -3.55 -4.64
C GLN A 19 0.28 -2.61 -5.83
N VAL A 20 1.40 -2.04 -6.24
CA VAL A 20 1.49 -1.16 -7.41
C VAL A 20 2.64 -1.60 -8.30
N LYS A 21 2.64 -1.10 -9.54
CA LYS A 21 3.75 -1.31 -10.46
C LYS A 21 4.97 -0.51 -10.01
N PRO A 22 6.21 -0.97 -10.31
CA PRO A 22 7.45 -0.29 -9.91
C PRO A 22 7.51 1.21 -10.25
N HIS A 23 7.05 1.60 -11.44
CA HIS A 23 7.09 2.99 -11.90
C HIS A 23 6.24 3.93 -11.02
N ILE A 24 5.17 3.42 -10.40
CA ILE A 24 4.32 4.22 -9.50
C ILE A 24 5.09 4.63 -8.25
N ILE A 25 5.90 3.71 -7.67
CA ILE A 25 6.72 4.02 -6.49
C ILE A 25 7.92 4.89 -6.86
N ALA A 26 8.51 4.68 -8.04
CA ALA A 26 9.66 5.45 -8.50
C ALA A 26 9.35 6.93 -8.78
N GLN A 27 8.07 7.28 -9.01
CA GLN A 27 7.65 8.64 -9.34
C GLN A 27 6.75 9.23 -8.25
N PRO A 28 7.21 10.26 -7.51
CA PRO A 28 6.42 10.86 -6.43
C PRO A 28 5.02 11.32 -6.84
N TYR A 29 4.90 11.91 -8.03
CA TYR A 29 3.62 12.41 -8.55
C TYR A 29 2.62 11.27 -8.81
N GLU A 30 3.06 10.16 -9.41
CA GLU A 30 2.20 9.00 -9.64
C GLU A 30 1.75 8.36 -8.33
N ALA A 31 2.66 8.19 -7.36
CA ALA A 31 2.31 7.66 -6.05
C ALA A 31 1.28 8.52 -5.32
N ILE A 32 1.40 9.85 -5.41
CA ILE A 32 0.42 10.79 -4.85
C ILE A 32 -0.95 10.59 -5.53
N ASN A 33 -0.99 10.56 -6.87
CA ASN A 33 -2.22 10.39 -7.62
C ASN A 33 -2.89 9.03 -7.34
N TYR A 34 -2.11 7.97 -7.24
CA TYR A 34 -2.60 6.63 -6.95
C TYR A 34 -3.23 6.57 -5.55
N ARG A 35 -2.55 7.13 -4.53
CA ARG A 35 -3.11 7.23 -3.16
C ARG A 35 -4.36 8.10 -3.12
N ALA A 36 -4.41 9.20 -3.88
CA ALA A 36 -5.59 10.05 -3.95
C ALA A 36 -6.83 9.30 -4.50
N GLN A 37 -6.63 8.43 -5.50
CA GLN A 37 -7.70 7.55 -6.00
C GLN A 37 -8.15 6.57 -4.93
N LEU A 38 -7.21 5.88 -4.26
CA LEU A 38 -7.53 4.94 -3.19
C LEU A 38 -8.26 5.61 -2.00
N ARG A 39 -7.88 6.84 -1.65
CA ARG A 39 -8.52 7.61 -0.55
C ARG A 39 -10.01 7.83 -0.74
N ARG A 40 -10.55 7.76 -1.96
CA ARG A 40 -12.01 7.84 -2.20
C ARG A 40 -12.77 6.71 -1.50
N LYS A 41 -12.13 5.54 -1.36
CA LYS A 41 -12.70 4.34 -0.73
C LYS A 41 -12.13 4.05 0.66
N PHE A 42 -10.88 4.48 0.91
CA PHE A 42 -10.14 4.24 2.15
C PHE A 42 -9.80 5.57 2.86
N SER A 43 -10.78 6.45 3.01
CA SER A 43 -10.56 7.86 3.43
C SER A 43 -9.97 8.03 4.83
N GLN A 44 -10.21 7.07 5.74
CA GLN A 44 -9.81 7.12 7.14
C GLN A 44 -8.66 6.17 7.49
N VAL A 45 -8.14 5.42 6.51
CA VAL A 45 -7.09 4.42 6.72
C VAL A 45 -5.79 4.89 6.08
N PRO A 46 -4.66 4.92 6.81
CA PRO A 46 -3.34 5.12 6.24
C PRO A 46 -3.09 4.18 5.07
N ILE A 47 -2.57 4.71 3.96
CA ILE A 47 -2.34 3.97 2.72
C ILE A 47 -0.85 3.89 2.46
N ILE A 48 -0.35 2.66 2.39
CA ILE A 48 1.02 2.34 1.96
C ILE A 48 0.93 1.64 0.60
N LEU A 49 1.72 2.12 -0.36
CA LEU A 49 1.93 1.44 -1.63
C LEU A 49 3.17 0.55 -1.50
N ILE A 50 3.10 -0.64 -2.09
CA ILE A 50 4.21 -1.58 -2.12
C ILE A 50 4.48 -2.05 -3.55
N SER A 51 5.75 -2.26 -3.87
CA SER A 51 6.18 -2.86 -5.14
C SER A 51 7.42 -3.70 -4.91
N LEU A 52 7.54 -4.77 -5.69
CA LEU A 52 8.77 -5.53 -5.81
C LEU A 52 9.62 -4.91 -6.93
N ILE A 53 10.82 -4.45 -6.60
CA ILE A 53 11.78 -3.87 -7.56
C ILE A 53 13.10 -4.60 -7.34
N GLU A 54 13.60 -5.27 -8.38
CA GLU A 54 14.88 -6.01 -8.32
C GLU A 54 14.97 -7.01 -7.15
N GLY A 55 13.85 -7.68 -6.83
CA GLY A 55 13.78 -8.64 -5.73
C GLY A 55 13.69 -8.03 -4.33
N LYS A 56 13.63 -6.69 -4.21
CA LYS A 56 13.45 -5.97 -2.95
C LYS A 56 12.08 -5.34 -2.87
N ILE A 57 11.48 -5.36 -1.69
CA ILE A 57 10.20 -4.70 -1.44
C ILE A 57 10.47 -3.23 -1.16
N HIS A 58 9.82 -2.37 -1.95
CA HIS A 58 9.84 -0.94 -1.75
C HIS A 58 8.49 -0.48 -1.24
N PHE A 59 8.52 0.44 -0.29
CA PHE A 59 7.36 1.04 0.34
C PHE A 59 7.26 2.52 -0.03
N GLN A 60 6.03 3.01 -0.19
CA GLN A 60 5.74 4.42 -0.37
C GLN A 60 4.52 4.78 0.47
N GLY A 61 4.68 5.73 1.38
CA GLY A 61 3.71 5.90 2.46
C GLY A 61 4.19 6.95 3.44
N ASP A 62 3.59 6.92 4.62
CA ASP A 62 4.08 7.64 5.79
C ASP A 62 5.02 6.70 6.56
N ASP A 63 6.22 7.19 6.89
CA ASP A 63 7.32 6.43 7.47
C ASP A 63 6.95 5.76 8.80
N HIS A 64 6.05 6.36 9.58
CA HIS A 64 5.59 5.76 10.83
C HIS A 64 4.95 4.40 10.58
N TYR A 65 4.01 4.34 9.63
CA TYR A 65 3.30 3.11 9.30
C TYR A 65 4.15 2.12 8.51
N ILE A 66 5.09 2.61 7.69
CA ILE A 66 6.05 1.74 7.00
C ILE A 66 6.88 0.97 8.03
N LYS A 67 7.42 1.65 9.05
CA LYS A 67 8.22 0.99 10.10
C LYS A 67 7.44 -0.08 10.87
N MET A 68 6.12 0.08 11.01
CA MET A 68 5.27 -0.92 11.68
C MET A 68 5.12 -2.23 10.89
N ILE A 69 5.38 -2.19 9.58
CA ILE A 69 5.23 -3.35 8.68
C ILE A 69 6.55 -3.78 8.05
N GLU A 70 7.61 -2.99 8.21
CA GLU A 70 8.94 -3.28 7.72
C GLU A 70 9.49 -4.51 8.46
N GLY A 71 9.68 -5.61 7.74
CA GLY A 71 10.09 -6.91 8.30
C GLY A 71 8.97 -7.95 8.41
N ASP A 72 7.73 -7.58 8.10
CA ASP A 72 6.64 -8.55 8.04
C ASP A 72 6.81 -9.53 6.86
N ALA A 73 6.36 -10.77 7.10
CA ALA A 73 6.15 -11.76 6.04
C ALA A 73 4.88 -11.41 5.24
N LEU A 74 5.00 -10.49 4.27
CA LEU A 74 3.87 -9.94 3.49
C LEU A 74 3.11 -11.00 2.68
N ASP A 75 3.71 -12.15 2.41
CA ASP A 75 3.10 -13.32 1.77
C ASP A 75 1.99 -13.94 2.64
N GLN A 76 2.03 -13.74 3.96
CA GLN A 76 1.00 -14.22 4.88
C GLN A 76 -0.26 -13.34 4.89
N TYR A 77 -0.21 -12.17 4.24
CA TYR A 77 -1.34 -11.25 4.23
C TYR A 77 -2.45 -11.73 3.31
N SER A 78 -3.70 -11.51 3.74
CA SER A 78 -4.89 -11.84 2.95
C SER A 78 -5.14 -10.78 1.88
N TRP A 79 -4.41 -10.88 0.77
CA TRP A 79 -4.55 -9.99 -0.39
C TRP A 79 -5.92 -10.15 -1.08
N LYS A 80 -6.54 -9.04 -1.42
CA LYS A 80 -7.83 -8.98 -2.11
C LYS A 80 -7.74 -8.06 -3.32
N GLN A 81 -8.48 -8.43 -4.36
CA GLN A 81 -8.71 -7.55 -5.50
C GLN A 81 -9.89 -6.63 -5.21
N TYR A 82 -9.67 -5.33 -5.35
CA TYR A 82 -10.69 -4.30 -5.27
C TYR A 82 -10.96 -3.79 -6.67
N THR A 83 -12.21 -3.92 -7.11
CA THR A 83 -12.70 -3.38 -8.38
C THR A 83 -13.45 -2.06 -8.12
N HIS A 84 -13.55 -1.22 -9.16
CA HIS A 84 -14.28 0.05 -9.14
C HIS A 84 -13.86 1.01 -8.00
N ILE A 85 -12.55 1.24 -7.87
CA ILE A 85 -11.97 2.29 -7.01
C ILE A 85 -11.73 3.57 -7.82
#